data_AF-A0A378UBH3-F1
#
_entry.id   AF-A0A378UBH3-F1
#
_cell.length_a   1.000
_cell.length_b   1.000
_cell.length_c   1.000
_cell.angle_alpha   90.00
_cell.angle_beta   90.00
_cell.angle_gamma   90.00
#
_symmetry.space_group_name_H-M   'P 1'
#
loop_
_entity.id
_entity.type
_entity.pdbx_description
1 polymer ?
#
loop_
_entity_poly.entity_id
_entity_poly.type
_entity_poly.pdbx_seq_one_letter_code
_entity_poly.pdbx_strand_id
1 'polypeptide(L)'
;MSAMRADAVRNRDRLVAAATELFTERGVDVPLDEIARAAGVSIGTLYNHFPNRGALLDVVLSDRLAVIDRLAQQALDDADPWRGFAGFLDGLFSMQASDRSINDAVARNPVGAVDVAGNVAAPGGCWQPSWIGLANQECSEPISAPTTSRH
;
A
#
# COMPACT_ATOMS: atom_id res chain seq x y z
N MET A 1 -17.04 -14.65 -32.77
CA MET A 1 -16.36 -14.61 -31.44
C MET A 1 -15.56 -13.32 -31.16
N SER A 2 -15.74 -12.22 -31.92
CA SER A 2 -15.03 -10.94 -31.65
C SER A 2 -15.87 -9.95 -30.82
N ALA A 3 -17.18 -9.86 -31.09
CA ALA A 3 -18.10 -8.96 -30.38
C ALA A 3 -18.15 -9.21 -28.86
N MET A 4 -18.29 -10.46 -28.42
CA MET A 4 -18.33 -10.82 -27.00
C MET A 4 -17.03 -10.45 -26.25
N ARG A 5 -15.87 -10.54 -26.91
CA ARG A 5 -14.59 -10.09 -26.33
C ARG A 5 -14.53 -8.57 -26.25
N ALA A 6 -15.00 -7.87 -27.27
CA ALA A 6 -15.08 -6.41 -27.26
C ALA A 6 -16.03 -5.88 -26.16
N ASP A 7 -17.14 -6.58 -25.91
CA ASP A 7 -18.06 -6.24 -24.81
C ASP A 7 -17.43 -6.49 -23.44
N ALA A 8 -16.70 -7.59 -23.28
CA ALA A 8 -15.97 -7.88 -22.04
C ALA A 8 -14.92 -6.79 -21.73
N VAL A 9 -14.19 -6.30 -22.74
CA VAL A 9 -13.23 -5.20 -22.57
C VAL A 9 -13.97 -3.91 -22.19
N ARG A 10 -15.03 -3.53 -22.92
CA ARG A 10 -15.82 -2.32 -22.59
C ARG A 10 -16.45 -2.36 -21.20
N ASN A 11 -16.86 -3.54 -20.74
CA ASN A 11 -17.41 -3.71 -19.40
C ASN A 11 -16.33 -3.54 -18.34
N ARG A 12 -15.14 -4.11 -18.57
CA ARG A 12 -13.98 -3.90 -17.70
C ARG A 12 -13.61 -2.43 -17.60
N ASP A 13 -13.55 -1.72 -18.73
CA ASP A 13 -13.17 -0.30 -18.74
C ASP A 13 -14.20 0.56 -18.00
N ARG A 14 -15.49 0.29 -18.19
CA ARG A 14 -16.57 0.96 -17.42
C ARG A 14 -16.49 0.70 -15.93
N LEU A 15 -16.16 -0.53 -15.52
CA LEU A 15 -15.95 -0.88 -14.11
C LEU A 15 -14.77 -0.11 -13.51
N VAL A 16 -13.64 -0.04 -14.22
CA VAL A 16 -12.45 0.69 -13.75
C VAL A 16 -12.74 2.18 -13.64
N ALA A 17 -13.42 2.77 -14.63
CA ALA A 17 -13.79 4.19 -14.61
C ALA A 17 -14.71 4.52 -13.42
N ALA A 18 -15.80 3.77 -13.24
CA ALA A 18 -16.74 3.98 -12.15
C ALA A 18 -16.09 3.78 -10.77
N ALA A 19 -15.22 2.77 -10.64
CA ALA A 19 -14.48 2.53 -9.41
C ALA A 19 -13.51 3.67 -9.10
N THR A 20 -12.82 4.20 -10.11
CA THR A 20 -11.89 5.33 -9.95
C THR A 20 -12.62 6.56 -9.42
N GLU A 21 -13.75 6.93 -10.04
CA GLU A 21 -14.57 8.07 -9.63
C GLU A 21 -15.08 7.91 -8.19
N LEU A 22 -15.73 6.77 -7.91
CA LEU A 22 -16.32 6.51 -6.59
C LEU A 22 -15.27 6.42 -5.49
N PHE A 23 -14.12 5.80 -5.74
CA PHE A 23 -13.04 5.75 -4.76
C PHE A 23 -12.45 7.13 -4.50
N THR A 24 -12.23 7.95 -5.52
CA THR A 24 -11.73 9.32 -5.35
C THR A 24 -12.67 10.17 -4.50
N GLU A 25 -13.98 10.10 -4.74
CA GLU A 25 -14.96 10.93 -4.02
C GLU A 25 -15.25 10.45 -2.59
N ARG A 26 -15.37 9.13 -2.42
CA ARG A 26 -15.96 8.53 -1.21
C ARG A 26 -15.03 7.58 -0.46
N GLY A 27 -13.80 7.41 -0.94
CA GLY A 27 -12.84 6.47 -0.38
C GLY A 27 -13.03 5.05 -0.86
N VAL A 28 -12.10 4.16 -0.50
CA VAL A 28 -12.05 2.78 -1.02
C VAL A 28 -13.08 1.84 -0.41
N ASP A 29 -13.96 2.35 0.45
CA ASP A 29 -15.01 1.62 1.15
C ASP A 29 -16.33 1.50 0.41
N VAL A 30 -16.44 2.15 -0.76
CA VAL A 30 -17.64 2.07 -1.59
C VAL A 30 -17.99 0.61 -1.90
N PRO A 31 -19.23 0.15 -1.65
CA PRO A 31 -19.68 -1.21 -1.95
C PRO A 31 -19.50 -1.60 -3.43
N LEU A 32 -19.15 -2.86 -3.71
CA LEU A 32 -18.88 -3.33 -5.08
C LEU A 32 -20.16 -3.37 -5.94
N ASP A 33 -21.32 -3.62 -5.36
CA ASP A 33 -22.62 -3.55 -6.02
C ASP A 33 -22.97 -2.13 -6.47
N GLU A 34 -22.56 -1.12 -5.70
CA GLU A 34 -22.70 0.28 -6.09
C GLU A 34 -21.80 0.63 -7.28
N ILE A 35 -20.57 0.14 -7.30
CA ILE A 35 -19.65 0.29 -8.45
C ILE A 35 -20.22 -0.39 -9.70
N ALA A 36 -20.73 -1.62 -9.57
CA ALA A 36 -21.34 -2.35 -10.68
C ALA A 36 -22.54 -1.58 -11.26
N ARG A 37 -23.39 -1.03 -10.37
CA ARG A 37 -24.53 -0.19 -10.74
C ARG A 37 -24.10 1.08 -11.48
N ALA A 38 -23.08 1.79 -10.97
CA ALA A 38 -22.54 2.99 -11.62
C ALA A 38 -21.94 2.70 -12.99
N ALA A 39 -21.28 1.55 -13.15
CA ALA A 39 -20.75 1.08 -14.44
C ALA A 39 -21.80 0.54 -15.41
N GLY A 40 -23.06 0.39 -14.97
CA GLY A 40 -24.14 -0.19 -15.76
C GLY A 40 -23.93 -1.68 -16.09
N VAL A 41 -23.27 -2.43 -15.20
CA VAL A 41 -23.00 -3.87 -15.37
C VAL A 41 -23.57 -4.68 -14.21
N SER A 42 -23.80 -5.98 -14.42
CA SER A 42 -24.25 -6.86 -13.34
C SER A 42 -23.13 -7.11 -12.32
N ILE A 43 -23.49 -7.35 -11.07
CA ILE A 43 -22.52 -7.70 -10.02
C ILE A 43 -21.76 -9.00 -10.34
N GLY A 44 -22.42 -9.97 -10.99
CA GLY A 44 -21.76 -11.19 -11.47
C GLY A 44 -20.70 -10.90 -12.53
N THR A 45 -20.96 -9.93 -13.42
CA THR A 45 -19.96 -9.47 -14.40
C THR A 45 -18.76 -8.82 -13.72
N LEU A 46 -18.97 -8.03 -12.66
CA LEU A 46 -17.88 -7.47 -11.87
C LEU A 46 -17.01 -8.58 -11.29
N TYR A 47 -17.60 -9.57 -10.60
CA TYR A 47 -16.83 -10.66 -9.99
C TYR A 47 -16.11 -11.54 -11.03
N ASN A 48 -16.65 -11.67 -12.25
CA ASN A 48 -15.96 -12.35 -13.34
C ASN A 48 -14.69 -11.62 -13.80
N HIS A 49 -14.67 -10.29 -13.74
CA HIS A 49 -13.49 -9.48 -14.09
C HIS A 49 -12.54 -9.27 -12.90
N PHE A 50 -13.09 -9.14 -11.70
CA PHE A 50 -12.40 -8.80 -10.47
C PHE A 50 -12.89 -9.73 -9.35
N PRO A 51 -12.23 -10.88 -9.13
CA PRO A 51 -12.69 -11.90 -8.18
C PRO A 51 -12.83 -11.40 -6.73
N ASN A 52 -12.08 -10.36 -6.37
CA ASN A 52 -12.13 -9.73 -5.07
C ASN A 52 -11.89 -8.21 -5.19
N ARG A 53 -12.15 -7.47 -4.10
CA ARG A 53 -11.94 -6.01 -4.04
C ARG A 53 -10.49 -5.60 -4.32
N GLY A 54 -9.52 -6.39 -3.85
CA GLY A 54 -8.10 -6.15 -4.08
C GLY A 54 -7.76 -6.09 -5.57
N ALA A 55 -8.24 -7.05 -6.36
CA ALA A 55 -8.01 -7.07 -7.80
C ALA A 55 -8.55 -5.83 -8.54
N LEU A 56 -9.66 -5.25 -8.07
CA LEU A 56 -10.17 -3.99 -8.61
C LEU A 56 -9.31 -2.80 -8.17
N LEU A 57 -8.93 -2.76 -6.89
CA LEU A 57 -8.06 -1.72 -6.34
C LEU A 57 -6.70 -1.70 -7.05
N ASP A 58 -6.09 -2.85 -7.30
CA ASP A 58 -4.79 -2.94 -7.99
C ASP A 58 -4.86 -2.25 -9.35
N VAL A 59 -5.92 -2.49 -10.12
CA VAL A 59 -6.08 -1.88 -11.45
C VAL A 59 -6.37 -0.39 -11.35
N VAL A 60 -7.24 0.04 -10.43
CA VAL A 60 -7.60 1.45 -10.26
C VAL A 60 -6.41 2.28 -9.75
N LEU A 61 -5.59 1.69 -8.88
CA LEU A 61 -4.45 2.37 -8.25
C LEU A 61 -3.15 2.22 -9.05
N SER A 62 -3.09 1.35 -10.07
CA SER A 62 -1.88 1.10 -10.87
C SER A 62 -1.22 2.38 -11.39
N ASP A 63 -2.00 3.29 -11.99
CA ASP A 63 -1.47 4.56 -12.53
C ASP A 63 -0.92 5.47 -11.42
N ARG A 64 -1.56 5.45 -10.25
CA ARG A 64 -1.15 6.23 -9.08
C ARG A 64 0.16 5.68 -8.49
N LEU A 65 0.24 4.36 -8.34
CA LEU A 65 1.47 3.69 -7.91
C LEU A 65 2.63 3.97 -8.86
N ALA A 66 2.36 4.02 -10.18
CA ALA A 66 3.37 4.41 -11.16
C ALA A 66 3.83 5.87 -11.03
N VAL A 67 2.98 6.78 -10.56
CA VAL A 67 3.39 8.16 -10.22
C VAL A 67 4.32 8.16 -9.01
N ILE A 68 3.96 7.43 -7.94
CA ILE A 68 4.78 7.33 -6.73
C ILE A 68 6.16 6.72 -7.06
N ASP A 69 6.19 5.66 -7.86
CA ASP A 69 7.43 5.03 -8.31
C ASP A 69 8.31 6.03 -9.08
N ARG A 70 7.74 6.82 -10.00
CA ARG A 70 8.49 7.89 -10.69
C ARG A 70 9.04 8.95 -9.73
N LEU A 71 8.26 9.38 -8.75
CA LEU A 71 8.73 10.34 -7.73
C LEU A 71 9.87 9.74 -6.91
N ALA A 72 9.80 8.46 -6.57
CA ALA A 72 10.85 7.76 -5.84
C ALA A 72 12.13 7.64 -6.67
N GLN A 73 12.04 7.27 -7.95
CA GLN A 73 13.21 7.22 -8.83
C GLN A 73 13.87 8.60 -9.00
N GLN A 74 13.07 9.65 -9.19
CA GLN A 74 13.58 11.02 -9.28
C GLN A 74 14.31 11.45 -8.01
N ALA A 75 13.82 11.05 -6.84
CA ALA A 75 14.48 11.34 -5.57
C ALA A 75 15.79 10.57 -5.38
N LEU A 76 15.85 9.32 -5.86
CA LEU A 76 17.07 8.50 -5.83
C LEU A 76 18.15 9.01 -6.79
N ASP A 77 17.75 9.60 -7.91
CA ASP A 77 18.65 10.17 -8.92
C ASP A 77 19.18 11.57 -8.54
N ASP A 78 18.63 12.19 -7.48
CA ASP A 78 19.06 13.52 -7.06
C ASP A 78 20.43 13.47 -6.36
N ALA A 79 21.36 14.31 -6.84
CA ALA A 79 22.72 14.42 -6.29
C ALA A 79 22.78 14.89 -4.83
N ASP A 80 21.73 15.55 -4.34
CA ASP A 80 21.56 15.94 -2.94
C ASP A 80 20.46 15.07 -2.30
N PRO A 81 20.85 14.12 -1.41
CA PRO A 81 19.89 13.19 -0.79
C PRO A 81 18.76 13.88 -0.04
N TRP A 82 19.03 15.02 0.59
CA TRP A 82 17.99 15.75 1.33
C TRP A 82 17.00 16.41 0.38
N ARG A 83 17.48 16.99 -0.72
CA ARG A 83 16.61 17.57 -1.75
C ARG A 83 15.74 16.51 -2.41
N GLY A 84 16.31 15.35 -2.75
CA GLY A 84 15.55 14.21 -3.28
C GLY A 84 14.45 13.76 -2.32
N PHE A 85 14.80 13.54 -1.05
CA PHE A 85 13.83 13.13 -0.02
C PHE A 85 12.70 14.15 0.20
N ALA A 86 13.04 15.44 0.34
CA ALA A 86 12.05 16.50 0.50
C ALA A 86 11.12 16.60 -0.73
N GLY A 87 11.68 16.54 -1.94
CA GLY A 87 10.89 16.56 -3.18
C GLY A 87 9.96 15.35 -3.32
N PHE A 88 10.39 14.16 -2.91
CA PHE A 88 9.53 12.98 -2.85
C PHE A 88 8.35 13.19 -1.89
N LEU A 89 8.60 13.67 -0.66
CA LEU A 89 7.55 13.92 0.32
C LEU A 89 6.57 15.01 -0.16
N ASP A 90 7.08 16.10 -0.73
CA ASP A 90 6.23 17.16 -1.29
C ASP A 90 5.33 16.64 -2.41
N GLY A 91 5.88 15.83 -3.33
CA GLY A 91 5.13 15.21 -4.42
C GLY A 91 4.08 14.21 -3.90
N LEU A 92 4.47 13.35 -2.96
CA LEU A 92 3.59 12.36 -2.34
C LEU A 92 2.43 13.03 -1.58
N PHE A 93 2.71 14.03 -0.76
CA PHE A 93 1.68 14.75 -0.01
C PHE A 93 0.79 15.62 -0.89
N SER A 94 1.32 16.22 -1.95
CA SER A 94 0.50 16.96 -2.94
C SER A 94 -0.51 16.03 -3.64
N MET A 95 -0.08 14.81 -3.96
CA MET A 95 -0.94 13.76 -4.53
C MET A 95 -1.99 13.30 -3.50
N GLN A 96 -1.60 13.03 -2.26
CA GLN A 96 -2.52 12.61 -1.19
C GLN A 96 -3.54 13.69 -0.79
N ALA A 97 -3.14 14.97 -0.77
CA ALA A 97 -4.02 16.09 -0.46
C ALA A 97 -5.13 16.27 -1.50
N SER A 98 -4.92 15.77 -2.72
CA SER A 98 -5.86 15.87 -3.82
C SER A 98 -6.83 14.68 -3.90
N ASP A 99 -6.52 13.55 -3.25
CA ASP A 99 -7.19 12.27 -3.49
C ASP A 99 -7.40 11.44 -2.20
N ARG A 100 -8.67 11.36 -1.75
CA ARG A 100 -9.06 10.65 -0.52
C ARG A 100 -8.81 9.13 -0.59
N SER A 101 -8.88 8.55 -1.80
CA SER A 101 -8.69 7.12 -2.06
C SER A 101 -7.31 6.59 -1.72
N ILE A 102 -6.26 7.41 -1.91
CA ILE A 102 -4.87 7.00 -1.67
C ILE A 102 -4.62 6.89 -0.17
N ASN A 103 -5.11 7.86 0.61
CA ASN A 103 -4.98 7.81 2.07
C ASN A 103 -5.62 6.56 2.65
N ASP A 104 -6.82 6.19 2.18
CA ASP A 104 -7.49 4.98 2.65
C ASP A 104 -6.80 3.69 2.18
N ALA A 105 -6.28 3.67 0.95
CA ALA A 105 -5.55 2.52 0.40
C ALA A 105 -4.23 2.27 1.15
N VAL A 106 -3.45 3.32 1.38
CA VAL A 106 -2.19 3.28 2.14
C VAL A 106 -2.44 2.87 3.61
N ALA A 107 -3.53 3.33 4.21
CA ALA A 107 -3.90 2.96 5.59
C ALA A 107 -4.39 1.50 5.72
N ARG A 108 -5.01 0.94 4.68
CA ARG A 108 -5.50 -0.46 4.67
C ARG A 108 -4.43 -1.50 4.40
N ASN A 109 -3.41 -1.13 3.65
CA ASN A 109 -2.33 -2.02 3.27
C ASN A 109 -1.07 -1.16 3.09
N PRO A 110 -0.06 -1.26 3.96
CA PRO A 110 1.22 -0.64 3.66
C PRO A 110 1.71 -1.26 2.35
N VAL A 111 1.67 -0.46 1.28
CA VAL A 111 2.23 -0.82 -0.03
C VAL A 111 3.69 -1.14 0.22
N GLY A 112 3.99 -2.44 0.27
CA GLY A 112 5.19 -2.93 0.92
C GLY A 112 5.12 -2.70 2.42
N ALA A 113 5.08 -3.79 3.18
CA ALA A 113 6.06 -3.90 4.26
C ALA A 113 7.45 -3.82 3.60
N VAL A 114 7.84 -2.61 3.15
CA VAL A 114 9.23 -2.22 3.23
C VAL A 114 9.49 -2.36 4.70
N ASP A 115 10.17 -3.43 5.06
CA ASP A 115 10.81 -3.51 6.33
C ASP A 115 11.80 -2.33 6.35
N VAL A 116 11.33 -1.15 6.75
CA VAL A 116 12.19 0.01 6.96
C VAL A 116 13.17 -0.34 8.10
N ALA A 117 12.81 -1.32 8.94
CA ALA A 117 13.69 -1.94 9.93
C ALA A 117 14.57 -3.07 9.35
N GLY A 118 14.39 -3.48 8.09
CA GLY A 118 15.09 -4.59 7.46
C GLY A 118 16.35 -4.21 6.70
N ASN A 119 16.55 -2.91 6.42
CA ASN A 119 17.79 -2.41 5.83
C ASN A 119 18.57 -1.43 6.72
N VAL A 120 18.11 -1.21 7.96
CA VAL A 120 19.03 -0.90 9.04
C VAL A 120 19.37 -2.26 9.63
N ALA A 121 20.52 -2.81 9.29
CA ALA A 121 21.12 -3.82 10.13
C ALA A 121 21.09 -3.25 11.56
N ALA A 122 20.20 -3.76 12.41
CA ALA A 122 20.31 -3.53 13.83
C ALA A 122 21.73 -4.00 14.17
N PRO A 123 22.67 -3.11 14.57
CA PRO A 123 23.92 -3.61 15.10
C PRO A 123 23.50 -4.52 16.26
N GLY A 124 23.94 -5.78 16.22
CA GLY A 124 23.60 -6.82 17.21
C GLY A 124 24.16 -6.49 18.59
N GLY A 125 23.70 -5.38 19.16
CA GLY A 125 24.17 -4.77 20.39
C GLY A 125 23.04 -3.96 20.98
N CYS A 126 22.90 -4.09 22.30
CA CYS A 126 21.90 -3.38 23.09
C CYS A 126 21.90 -1.87 22.76
N TRP A 127 20.82 -1.39 22.15
CA TRP A 127 20.64 0.04 21.89
C TRP A 127 20.30 0.73 23.21
N GLN A 128 21.29 1.34 23.86
CA GLN A 128 21.04 2.30 24.94
C GLN A 128 21.12 3.72 24.38
N PRO A 129 20.03 4.50 24.38
CA PRO A 129 20.11 5.93 24.15
C PRO A 129 20.88 6.58 25.32
N SER A 130 22.09 7.08 25.06
CA SER A 130 22.95 7.74 26.07
C SER A 130 22.38 9.03 26.68
N TRP A 131 21.19 9.46 26.24
CA TRP A 131 20.51 10.68 26.69
C TRP A 131 19.57 10.43 27.89
N ILE A 132 19.25 9.17 28.20
CA ILE A 132 18.50 8.81 29.40
C ILE A 132 19.53 8.49 30.48
N GLY A 133 19.82 9.46 31.33
CA GLY A 133 20.73 9.33 32.48
C GLY A 133 20.17 8.42 33.59
N LEU A 134 19.75 7.20 33.25
CA LEU A 134 19.38 6.15 34.20
C LEU A 134 20.45 5.06 34.14
N ALA A 135 21.28 5.05 35.17
CA ALA A 135 22.29 4.04 35.43
C ALA A 135 21.66 2.64 35.54
N ASN A 136 22.38 1.65 34.98
CA ASN A 136 22.44 0.23 35.35
C ASN A 136 21.25 -0.38 36.10
N GLN A 137 20.52 -1.26 35.42
CA GLN A 137 20.03 -2.51 36.00
C GLN A 137 19.91 -3.59 34.92
N GLU A 138 20.38 -4.78 35.27
CA GLU A 138 20.89 -5.87 34.44
C GLU A 138 19.99 -6.36 33.29
N CYS A 139 20.61 -6.55 32.11
CA CYS A 139 20.18 -7.56 31.14
C CYS A 139 20.39 -8.95 31.76
N SER A 140 19.36 -9.52 32.37
CA SER A 140 19.40 -10.91 32.82
C SER A 140 19.34 -11.89 31.64
N GLU A 141 20.19 -12.90 31.71
CA GLU A 141 20.41 -14.01 30.76
C GLU A 141 19.15 -14.78 30.32
N PRO A 142 19.20 -15.52 29.20
CA PRO A 142 18.07 -16.29 28.71
C PRO A 142 17.70 -17.46 29.65
N ILE A 143 16.41 -17.52 29.99
CA ILE A 143 15.79 -18.63 30.72
C ILE A 143 15.98 -19.93 29.93
N SER A 144 16.79 -20.85 30.44
CA SER A 144 16.90 -22.22 29.93
C SER A 144 15.63 -23.01 30.24
N ALA A 145 15.03 -23.63 29.23
CA ALA A 145 13.86 -24.49 29.36
C ALA A 145 14.22 -25.83 30.05
N PRO A 146 13.35 -26.41 30.90
CA PRO A 146 13.64 -27.69 31.55
C PRO A 146 13.50 -28.87 30.59
N THR A 147 14.55 -29.70 30.53
CA THR A 147 14.61 -30.97 29.81
C THR A 147 13.73 -32.03 30.50
N THR A 148 12.67 -32.49 29.84
CA THR A 148 11.88 -33.65 30.29
C THR A 148 12.65 -34.94 30.01
N SER A 149 13.31 -35.48 31.03
CA SER A 149 13.87 -36.84 31.01
C SER A 149 12.74 -37.85 31.29
N ARG A 150 12.57 -38.80 30.36
CA ARG A 150 11.66 -39.94 30.45
C ARG A 150 12.49 -41.15 30.88
N HIS A 151 12.29 -41.65 32.09
CA HIS A 151 12.47 -43.06 32.49
C HIS A 151 11.62 -43.38 33.72
#